data_AF-Q1JWC3-F1
#
_entry.id   AF-Q1JWC3-F1
#
_cell.length_a   1.000
_cell.length_b   1.000
_cell.length_c   1.000
_cell.angle_alpha   90.00
_cell.angle_beta   90.00
_cell.angle_gamma   90.00
#
_symmetry.space_group_name_H-M   'P 1'
#
loop_
_entity.id
_entity.type
_entity.pdbx_description
1 polymer ?
#
loop_
_entity_poly.entity_id
_entity_poly.type
_entity_poly.pdbx_seq_one_letter_code
_entity_poly.pdbx_strand_id
1 'polypeptide(L)'
;MMCSAHAKRLSAGLLLFISLVFCASLCFGEITAVPLTGADCIKCHHQPSVDIRDHGGAHRDDMGCLGCHDNHPPLGDAIIPECSDCHNGDDHKHFTLKNCSSCHNPHAPGINDLSALDEPKVACLSCHDDVGTTMDKTPSLHAEQQCNDCHTEHGTEKGQFSTCIDCHDKHSPEMTYQDCLGCHQPHAPTTYLWDNDTPADHCAACHEDQVNELLAKGEAHSSDIHCSDCHTAHPPHEEGVIPSCADCHAPSDHPHYKLDNCTACHRPHAPLEIDLTAVSPIKPVCISCHEAPQQEMTQWPSAHNEMDCNECHQEHGEAMSCLDCHDGHNDTMSYRDCLRCHQPHSPLALRFSQAGIRSDLCGSCHRGQLKQLSANTTGHADVQCVFCHRRTHKVILSCDNCHGEPHDSSIHQHFTDCGQCHNGPHNLKN
;
A
#
# COMPACT_ATOMS: atom_id res chain seq x y z
N MET A 1 99.63 8.93 42.93
CA MET A 1 99.45 9.30 44.35
C MET A 1 99.06 8.03 45.09
N MET A 2 100.03 7.25 45.59
CA MET A 2 100.42 7.18 47.01
C MET A 2 99.21 6.96 47.93
N CYS A 3 99.16 6.01 48.87
CA CYS A 3 99.93 4.80 49.16
C CYS A 3 99.17 4.11 50.31
N SER A 4 99.06 2.79 50.29
CA SER A 4 98.69 1.96 51.45
C SER A 4 99.75 2.07 52.56
N ALA A 5 99.41 1.83 53.84
CA ALA A 5 100.30 1.13 54.78
C ALA A 5 99.68 0.84 56.15
N HIS A 6 99.65 -0.44 56.51
CA HIS A 6 100.41 -1.01 57.64
C HIS A 6 100.15 -2.53 57.62
N ALA A 7 101.02 -3.39 57.09
CA ALA A 7 102.38 -3.75 57.51
C ALA A 7 102.48 -4.30 58.94
N LYS A 8 102.57 -5.64 59.07
CA LYS A 8 103.55 -6.42 59.87
C LYS A 8 103.15 -7.91 59.79
N ARG A 9 103.92 -8.80 59.15
CA ARG A 9 105.28 -9.32 59.41
C ARG A 9 105.30 -10.57 60.30
N LEU A 10 105.85 -11.64 59.71
CA LEU A 10 106.48 -12.84 60.28
C LEU A 10 105.53 -13.82 61.00
N SER A 11 105.60 -15.14 60.78
CA SER A 11 106.81 -15.96 60.75
C SER A 11 106.57 -17.26 59.97
N ALA A 12 107.58 -17.67 59.20
CA ALA A 12 107.62 -18.94 58.50
C ALA A 12 107.96 -20.11 59.44
N GLY A 13 107.36 -21.27 59.18
CA GLY A 13 107.82 -22.55 59.70
C GLY A 13 106.69 -23.56 59.84
N LEU A 14 106.59 -24.49 58.87
CA LEU A 14 106.31 -25.94 59.00
C LEU A 14 105.59 -26.42 57.72
N LEU A 15 106.31 -26.78 56.64
CA LEU A 15 106.72 -28.16 56.33
C LEU A 15 105.62 -29.20 56.59
N LEU A 16 104.73 -29.43 55.63
CA LEU A 16 104.40 -30.72 54.99
C LEU A 16 103.06 -30.61 54.24
N PHE A 17 102.97 -31.29 53.10
CA PHE A 17 101.79 -31.42 52.22
C PHE A 17 101.38 -30.16 51.44
N ILE A 18 101.76 -30.11 50.15
CA ILE A 18 100.89 -29.84 48.98
C ILE A 18 101.84 -29.82 47.78
N SER A 19 101.94 -30.96 47.10
CA SER A 19 102.57 -31.08 45.77
C SER A 19 101.75 -32.07 44.98
N LEU A 20 100.53 -31.65 44.60
CA LEU A 20 99.67 -32.30 43.59
C LEU A 20 98.36 -31.51 43.36
N VAL A 21 98.44 -30.21 43.07
CA VAL A 21 97.31 -29.45 42.50
C VAL A 21 97.83 -28.52 41.41
N PHE A 22 98.25 -29.12 40.30
CA PHE A 22 98.64 -28.39 39.08
C PHE A 22 98.19 -29.19 37.84
N CYS A 23 96.89 -29.48 37.75
CA CYS A 23 96.16 -29.81 36.51
C CYS A 23 94.70 -30.15 36.84
N ALA A 24 93.88 -29.14 37.09
CA ALA A 24 92.42 -29.24 36.99
C ALA A 24 91.84 -27.82 36.97
N SER A 25 92.20 -27.03 35.94
CA SER A 25 91.30 -25.98 35.49
C SER A 25 90.10 -26.68 34.86
N LEU A 26 89.16 -27.08 35.71
CA LEU A 26 87.81 -27.44 35.30
C LEU A 26 87.24 -26.21 34.59
N CYS A 27 87.12 -26.31 33.27
CA CYS A 27 86.21 -25.49 32.49
C CYS A 27 84.80 -25.71 33.03
N PHE A 28 84.40 -24.95 34.05
CA PHE A 28 82.99 -24.68 34.26
C PHE A 28 82.57 -23.75 33.12
N GLY A 29 82.17 -24.35 32.00
CA GLY A 29 81.31 -23.63 31.08
C GLY A 29 80.03 -23.31 31.82
N GLU A 30 79.61 -22.04 31.82
CA GLU A 30 78.28 -21.67 32.27
C GLU A 30 77.27 -22.54 31.53
N ILE A 31 76.46 -23.30 32.27
CA ILE A 31 75.27 -23.92 31.70
C ILE A 31 74.31 -22.78 31.41
N THR A 32 74.36 -22.25 30.20
CA THR A 32 73.36 -21.29 29.73
C THR A 32 72.05 -22.04 29.54
N ALA A 33 71.02 -21.68 30.30
CA ALA A 33 69.68 -22.19 30.08
C ALA A 33 69.25 -21.89 28.63
N VAL A 34 68.84 -22.92 27.89
CA VAL A 34 68.26 -22.74 26.56
C VAL A 34 66.86 -22.18 26.77
N PRO A 35 66.52 -21.01 26.20
CA PRO A 35 65.17 -20.45 26.34
C PRO A 35 64.16 -21.37 25.66
N LEU A 36 62.99 -21.51 26.28
CA LEU A 36 61.88 -22.29 25.71
C LEU A 36 61.44 -21.68 24.38
N THR A 37 60.93 -22.52 23.47
CA THR A 37 60.28 -22.10 22.23
C THR A 37 58.82 -22.56 22.21
N GLY A 38 57.98 -22.02 21.33
CA GLY A 38 56.60 -22.49 21.16
C GLY A 38 56.51 -23.99 20.82
N ALA A 39 57.49 -24.52 20.08
CA ALA A 39 57.59 -25.95 19.78
C ALA A 39 57.86 -26.81 21.03
N ASP A 40 58.46 -26.23 22.07
CA ASP A 40 58.67 -26.91 23.36
C ASP A 40 57.40 -26.86 24.22
N CYS A 41 56.65 -25.76 24.18
CA CYS A 41 55.37 -25.61 24.88
C CYS A 41 54.35 -26.67 24.42
N ILE A 42 54.22 -26.89 23.11
CA ILE A 42 53.25 -27.83 22.51
C ILE A 42 53.46 -29.27 22.97
N LYS A 43 54.70 -29.66 23.32
CA LYS A 43 55.01 -31.02 23.80
C LYS A 43 54.30 -31.37 25.10
N CYS A 44 53.97 -30.36 25.91
CA CYS A 44 53.30 -30.52 27.20
C CYS A 44 51.90 -29.89 27.24
N HIS A 45 51.66 -28.81 26.49
CA HIS A 45 50.37 -28.09 26.42
C HIS A 45 49.63 -28.37 25.11
N HIS A 46 49.33 -29.64 24.85
CA HIS A 46 48.70 -30.06 23.60
C HIS A 46 47.32 -29.42 23.40
N GLN A 47 46.42 -29.49 24.38
CA GLN A 47 45.06 -28.96 24.21
C GLN A 47 45.03 -27.43 24.00
N PRO A 48 45.69 -26.60 24.83
CA PRO A 48 45.78 -25.16 24.57
C PRO A 48 46.35 -24.81 23.19
N SER A 49 47.31 -25.59 22.69
CA SER A 49 47.88 -25.36 21.35
C SER A 49 46.92 -25.69 20.22
N VAL A 50 46.06 -26.70 20.41
CA VAL A 50 44.98 -27.04 19.46
C VAL A 50 43.91 -25.96 19.50
N ASP A 51 43.52 -25.52 20.70
CA ASP A 51 42.50 -24.48 20.89
C ASP A 51 42.92 -23.15 20.23
N ILE A 52 44.17 -22.71 20.42
CA ILE A 52 44.69 -21.49 19.78
C ILE A 52 44.80 -21.67 18.26
N ARG A 53 45.21 -22.85 17.78
CA ARG A 53 45.30 -23.11 16.34
C ARG A 53 43.92 -23.00 15.66
N ASP A 54 42.90 -23.54 16.31
CA ASP A 54 41.57 -23.68 15.71
C ASP A 54 40.69 -22.44 15.98
N HIS A 55 40.86 -21.78 17.14
CA HIS A 55 40.00 -20.69 17.63
C HIS A 55 40.78 -19.46 18.14
N GLY A 56 42.08 -19.36 17.86
CA GLY A 56 42.93 -18.26 18.31
C GLY A 56 42.69 -16.93 17.60
N GLY A 57 42.05 -16.93 16.43
CA GLY A 57 41.96 -15.73 15.59
C GLY A 57 43.35 -15.12 15.35
N ALA A 58 43.49 -13.80 15.53
CA ALA A 58 44.78 -13.11 15.42
C ALA A 58 45.83 -13.58 16.44
N HIS A 59 45.41 -14.09 17.61
CA HIS A 59 46.34 -14.62 18.62
C HIS A 59 47.07 -15.89 18.14
N ARG A 60 46.56 -16.57 17.10
CA ARG A 60 47.24 -17.72 16.50
C ARG A 60 48.48 -17.31 15.71
N ASP A 61 48.35 -16.23 14.94
CA ASP A 61 49.30 -15.87 13.88
C ASP A 61 50.31 -14.82 14.36
N ASP A 62 49.84 -13.87 15.18
CA ASP A 62 50.63 -12.72 15.62
C ASP A 62 51.21 -12.90 17.04
N MET A 63 50.68 -13.86 17.82
CA MET A 63 51.11 -14.11 19.19
C MET A 63 51.65 -15.55 19.35
N GLY A 64 52.86 -15.67 19.88
CA GLY A 64 53.42 -16.97 20.29
C GLY A 64 53.04 -17.33 21.72
N CYS A 65 53.25 -18.58 22.15
CA CYS A 65 52.97 -19.01 23.53
C CYS A 65 53.67 -18.13 24.58
N LEU A 66 54.89 -17.67 24.29
CA LEU A 66 55.68 -16.79 25.16
C LEU A 66 55.36 -15.29 24.99
N GLY A 67 54.48 -14.95 24.04
CA GLY A 67 53.91 -13.60 23.93
C GLY A 67 52.74 -13.37 24.90
N CYS A 68 52.14 -14.45 25.42
CA CYS A 68 51.07 -14.39 26.43
C CYS A 68 51.48 -14.97 27.79
N HIS A 69 52.58 -15.71 27.88
CA HIS A 69 53.09 -16.26 29.14
C HIS A 69 54.52 -15.79 29.40
N ASP A 70 54.68 -14.96 30.42
CA ASP A 70 55.99 -14.38 30.77
C ASP A 70 56.91 -15.36 31.51
N ASN A 71 56.34 -16.38 32.17
CA ASN A 71 57.09 -17.32 33.00
C ASN A 71 56.51 -18.74 32.92
N HIS A 72 57.31 -19.72 33.36
CA HIS A 72 56.93 -21.12 33.43
C HIS A 72 57.48 -21.77 34.73
N PRO A 73 56.70 -22.61 35.44
CA PRO A 73 57.18 -23.29 36.64
C PRO A 73 58.43 -24.17 36.38
N PRO A 74 59.41 -24.24 37.31
CA PRO A 74 59.43 -23.66 38.66
C PRO A 74 59.99 -22.23 38.73
N LEU A 75 60.30 -21.60 37.59
CA LEU A 75 60.97 -20.29 37.53
C LEU A 75 60.01 -19.13 37.87
N GLY A 76 58.70 -19.35 37.75
CA GLY A 76 57.63 -18.43 38.14
C GLY A 76 56.27 -19.02 37.76
N ASP A 77 55.20 -18.35 38.17
CA ASP A 77 53.85 -18.72 37.77
C ASP A 77 53.61 -18.31 36.32
N ALA A 78 52.88 -19.14 35.56
CA ALA A 78 52.46 -18.80 34.20
C ALA A 78 51.33 -17.76 34.24
N ILE A 79 51.71 -16.50 34.43
CA ILE A 79 50.79 -15.36 34.46
C ILE A 79 50.46 -14.98 33.01
N ILE A 80 49.17 -14.81 32.74
CA ILE A 80 48.67 -14.20 31.51
C ILE A 80 48.52 -12.69 31.79
N PRO A 81 49.08 -11.79 30.96
CA PRO A 81 48.87 -10.36 31.07
C PRO A 81 47.39 -9.96 31.06
N GLU A 82 47.07 -8.77 31.56
CA GLU A 82 45.71 -8.27 31.47
C GLU A 82 45.37 -8.01 30.00
N CYS A 83 44.14 -8.31 29.57
CA CYS A 83 43.76 -8.16 28.15
C CYS A 83 43.97 -6.71 27.67
N SER A 84 43.77 -5.73 28.56
CA SER A 84 43.96 -4.30 28.30
C SER A 84 45.41 -3.89 28.04
N ASP A 85 46.39 -4.72 28.36
CA ASP A 85 47.80 -4.45 28.06
C ASP A 85 48.07 -4.50 26.55
N CYS A 86 47.23 -5.23 25.79
CA CYS A 86 47.31 -5.37 24.34
C CYS A 86 46.07 -4.83 23.60
N HIS A 87 44.90 -4.80 24.26
CA HIS A 87 43.64 -4.33 23.68
C HIS A 87 43.20 -3.00 24.30
N ASN A 88 43.38 -1.89 23.56
CA ASN A 88 43.02 -0.56 24.06
C ASN A 88 41.55 -0.21 23.76
N GLY A 89 40.84 0.28 24.77
CA GLY A 89 39.47 0.81 24.61
C GLY A 89 39.33 1.97 23.62
N ASP A 90 40.41 2.71 23.37
CA ASP A 90 40.45 3.75 22.33
C ASP A 90 40.45 3.17 20.91
N ASP A 91 40.95 1.94 20.72
CA ASP A 91 40.98 1.28 19.42
C ASP A 91 39.61 0.67 19.07
N HIS A 92 38.92 0.13 20.06
CA HIS A 92 37.57 -0.40 19.91
C HIS A 92 36.77 -0.33 21.22
N LYS A 93 35.54 0.20 21.16
CA LYS A 93 34.68 0.35 22.36
C LYS A 93 34.46 -0.96 23.12
N HIS A 94 34.37 -2.09 22.41
CA HIS A 94 34.28 -3.43 23.01
C HIS A 94 35.39 -3.70 24.04
N PHE A 95 36.61 -3.21 23.83
CA PHE A 95 37.73 -3.43 24.75
C PHE A 95 37.62 -2.62 26.06
N THR A 96 36.61 -1.76 26.19
CA THR A 96 36.29 -1.07 27.46
C THR A 96 35.46 -1.94 28.41
N LEU A 97 34.93 -3.08 27.92
CA LEU A 97 34.17 -4.02 28.73
C LEU A 97 35.06 -4.68 29.78
N LYS A 98 34.45 -5.11 30.89
CA LYS A 98 35.14 -5.74 32.01
C LYS A 98 34.88 -7.25 32.00
N ASN A 99 35.74 -8.00 32.69
CA ASN A 99 35.63 -9.45 32.84
C ASN A 99 35.71 -10.21 31.51
N CYS A 100 36.65 -9.86 30.63
CA CYS A 100 36.80 -10.47 29.30
C CYS A 100 36.76 -12.01 29.33
N SER A 101 37.32 -12.62 30.37
CA SER A 101 37.38 -14.08 30.56
C SER A 101 36.04 -14.75 30.88
N SER A 102 34.97 -14.00 31.16
CA SER A 102 33.63 -14.58 31.30
C SER A 102 33.03 -15.02 29.97
N CYS A 103 33.53 -14.44 28.87
CA CYS A 103 33.06 -14.74 27.52
C CYS A 103 34.18 -15.32 26.66
N HIS A 104 35.39 -14.75 26.72
CA HIS A 104 36.54 -15.19 25.94
C HIS A 104 37.41 -16.17 26.73
N ASN A 105 37.79 -17.27 26.09
CA ASN A 105 38.83 -18.15 26.62
C ASN A 105 40.20 -17.65 26.11
N PRO A 106 41.22 -17.41 26.97
CA PRO A 106 42.54 -16.97 26.50
C PRO A 106 43.22 -17.92 25.49
N HIS A 107 42.88 -19.21 25.51
CA HIS A 107 43.35 -20.20 24.53
C HIS A 107 42.36 -20.41 23.36
N ALA A 108 41.15 -19.86 23.43
CA ALA A 108 40.16 -19.87 22.35
C ALA A 108 39.38 -18.54 22.35
N PRO A 109 40.05 -17.41 22.05
CA PRO A 109 39.43 -16.09 22.14
C PRO A 109 38.34 -15.88 21.07
N GLY A 110 38.36 -16.63 19.97
CA GLY A 110 37.27 -16.65 19.00
C GLY A 110 36.03 -17.35 19.56
N ILE A 111 34.93 -16.61 19.68
CA ILE A 111 33.63 -17.14 20.10
C ILE A 111 32.77 -17.31 18.84
N ASN A 112 32.38 -18.55 18.54
CA ASN A 112 31.50 -18.85 17.41
C ASN A 112 30.07 -19.15 17.85
N ASP A 113 29.87 -19.63 19.08
CA ASP A 113 28.55 -19.94 19.65
C ASP A 113 28.20 -18.90 20.72
N LEU A 114 27.18 -18.08 20.42
CA LEU A 114 26.67 -17.04 21.30
C LEU A 114 25.51 -17.55 22.18
N SER A 115 24.94 -18.71 21.89
CA SER A 115 23.74 -19.22 22.57
C SER A 115 23.95 -19.51 24.05
N ALA A 116 25.21 -19.79 24.45
CA ALA A 116 25.58 -20.09 25.83
C ALA A 116 26.01 -18.83 26.64
N LEU A 117 26.01 -17.64 26.02
CA LEU A 117 26.38 -16.41 26.72
C LEU A 117 25.25 -15.92 27.63
N ASP A 118 25.61 -15.55 28.85
CA ASP A 118 24.71 -14.95 29.83
C ASP A 118 24.67 -13.42 29.62
N GLU A 119 23.48 -12.90 29.30
CA GLU A 119 23.20 -11.46 29.12
C GLU A 119 24.19 -10.70 28.18
N PRO A 120 24.43 -11.16 26.93
CA PRO A 120 25.46 -10.57 26.07
C PRO A 120 25.10 -9.21 25.45
N LYS A 121 23.88 -8.70 25.65
CA LYS A 121 23.37 -7.51 24.96
C LYS A 121 24.28 -6.30 25.06
N VAL A 122 24.80 -6.00 26.26
CA VAL A 122 25.72 -4.86 26.47
C VAL A 122 27.01 -5.03 25.65
N ALA A 123 27.50 -6.27 25.51
CA ALA A 123 28.68 -6.55 24.70
C ALA A 123 28.40 -6.35 23.21
N CYS A 124 27.25 -6.81 22.70
CA CYS A 124 26.84 -6.60 21.31
C CYS A 124 26.70 -5.12 20.96
N LEU A 125 26.04 -4.34 21.81
CA LEU A 125 25.79 -2.90 21.60
C LEU A 125 27.06 -2.04 21.70
N SER A 126 28.16 -2.56 22.25
CA SER A 126 29.45 -1.87 22.21
C SER A 126 29.98 -1.67 20.77
N CYS A 127 29.56 -2.54 19.84
CA CYS A 127 29.85 -2.46 18.41
C CYS A 127 28.62 -2.01 17.60
N HIS A 128 27.42 -2.50 17.97
CA HIS A 128 26.15 -2.29 17.28
C HIS A 128 25.27 -1.23 17.98
N ASP A 129 25.86 -0.09 18.31
CA ASP A 129 25.18 1.02 19.01
C ASP A 129 23.98 1.57 18.23
N ASP A 130 24.05 1.50 16.89
CA ASP A 130 22.97 1.86 15.96
C ASP A 130 21.74 0.94 16.09
N VAL A 131 21.96 -0.36 16.31
CA VAL A 131 20.89 -1.33 16.58
C VAL A 131 20.20 -0.99 17.89
N GLY A 132 20.97 -0.75 18.96
CA GLY A 132 20.41 -0.33 20.25
C GLY A 132 19.59 0.95 20.13
N THR A 133 20.14 1.97 19.46
CA THR A 133 19.44 3.23 19.19
C THR A 133 18.14 3.02 18.40
N THR A 134 18.12 2.08 17.46
CA THR A 134 16.94 1.76 16.65
C THR A 134 15.85 1.10 17.51
N MET A 135 16.23 0.10 18.32
CA MET A 135 15.30 -0.60 19.22
C MET A 135 14.72 0.35 20.29
N ASP A 136 15.50 1.32 20.77
CA ASP A 136 15.04 2.34 21.71
C ASP A 136 14.01 3.30 21.09
N LYS A 137 14.22 3.67 19.81
CA LYS A 137 13.30 4.55 19.06
C LYS A 137 12.02 3.85 18.61
N THR A 138 12.08 2.54 18.45
CA THR A 138 10.95 1.71 18.02
C THR A 138 10.66 0.64 19.08
N PRO A 139 10.01 1.01 20.20
CA PRO A 139 9.75 0.08 21.29
C PRO A 139 8.94 -1.12 20.83
N SER A 140 9.41 -2.31 21.19
CA SER A 140 8.73 -3.59 20.99
C SER A 140 9.18 -4.58 22.06
N LEU A 141 8.50 -5.73 22.16
CA LEU A 141 8.91 -6.79 23.08
C LEU A 141 10.30 -7.37 22.74
N HIS A 142 10.80 -7.18 21.53
CA HIS A 142 12.16 -7.58 21.16
C HIS A 142 13.22 -6.71 21.83
N ALA A 143 12.90 -5.46 22.19
CA ALA A 143 13.84 -4.57 22.90
C ALA A 143 14.17 -5.07 24.31
N GLU A 144 13.38 -5.99 24.88
CA GLU A 144 13.64 -6.60 26.19
C GLU A 144 14.43 -7.92 26.09
N GLN A 145 14.59 -8.48 24.90
CA GLN A 145 15.31 -9.74 24.66
C GLN A 145 16.83 -9.53 24.63
N GLN A 146 17.56 -10.63 24.83
CA GLN A 146 19.01 -10.67 24.63
C GLN A 146 19.31 -10.87 23.14
N CYS A 147 20.44 -10.30 22.67
CA CYS A 147 20.81 -10.40 21.26
C CYS A 147 20.98 -11.86 20.82
N ASN A 148 21.44 -12.75 21.71
CA ASN A 148 21.65 -14.16 21.42
C ASN A 148 20.38 -15.02 21.44
N ASP A 149 19.22 -14.46 21.80
CA ASP A 149 17.93 -15.13 21.61
C ASP A 149 17.60 -15.28 20.12
N CYS A 150 18.13 -14.37 19.30
CA CYS A 150 17.98 -14.40 17.84
C CYS A 150 19.31 -14.64 17.11
N HIS A 151 20.46 -14.15 17.60
CA HIS A 151 21.76 -14.32 16.95
C HIS A 151 22.60 -15.40 17.65
N THR A 152 22.65 -16.59 17.07
CA THR A 152 23.33 -17.74 17.68
C THR A 152 24.83 -17.77 17.40
N GLU A 153 25.30 -17.04 16.39
CA GLU A 153 26.71 -16.98 16.00
C GLU A 153 27.12 -15.56 15.63
N HIS A 154 28.42 -15.29 15.64
CA HIS A 154 28.96 -14.00 15.23
C HIS A 154 29.03 -13.89 13.69
N GLY A 155 28.20 -13.04 13.10
CA GLY A 155 28.12 -12.79 11.66
C GLY A 155 26.69 -12.56 11.18
N THR A 156 26.49 -12.46 9.87
CA THR A 156 25.17 -12.24 9.23
C THR A 156 24.84 -13.30 8.18
N GLU A 157 25.57 -14.41 8.17
CA GLU A 157 25.33 -15.50 7.23
C GLU A 157 24.06 -16.28 7.62
N LYS A 158 23.45 -16.92 6.62
CA LYS A 158 22.25 -17.73 6.84
C LYS A 158 22.55 -18.86 7.83
N GLY A 159 21.73 -18.97 8.87
CA GLY A 159 21.88 -19.97 9.94
C GLY A 159 22.57 -19.43 11.19
N GLN A 160 23.06 -18.19 11.16
CA GLN A 160 23.62 -17.49 12.34
C GLN A 160 22.55 -16.71 13.12
N PHE A 161 21.31 -16.73 12.66
CA PHE A 161 20.18 -16.09 13.31
C PHE A 161 18.86 -16.84 13.11
N SER A 162 17.94 -16.68 14.06
CA SER A 162 16.55 -17.15 14.01
C SER A 162 15.72 -16.29 13.06
N THR A 163 14.92 -16.91 12.22
CA THR A 163 13.99 -16.21 11.33
C THR A 163 12.72 -15.80 12.09
N CYS A 164 11.99 -14.80 11.59
CA CYS A 164 10.75 -14.33 12.22
C CYS A 164 9.75 -15.49 12.44
N ILE A 165 9.67 -16.40 11.47
CA ILE A 165 8.70 -17.50 11.44
C ILE A 165 9.07 -18.67 12.37
N ASP A 166 10.24 -18.63 13.02
CA ASP A 166 10.60 -19.62 14.04
C ASP A 166 9.85 -19.36 15.36
N CYS A 167 9.38 -18.12 15.57
CA CYS A 167 8.64 -17.70 16.76
C CYS A 167 7.27 -17.07 16.45
N HIS A 168 7.09 -16.44 15.29
CA HIS A 168 5.86 -15.77 14.90
C HIS A 168 5.06 -16.56 13.87
N ASP A 169 3.73 -16.54 14.04
CA ASP A 169 2.82 -17.04 13.04
C ASP A 169 2.84 -16.14 11.80
N LYS A 170 2.76 -16.76 10.63
CA LYS A 170 2.68 -16.06 9.36
C LYS A 170 1.29 -15.47 9.17
N HIS A 171 1.20 -14.33 8.48
CA HIS A 171 -0.11 -13.75 8.14
C HIS A 171 -0.82 -14.50 6.99
N SER A 172 -0.09 -15.30 6.21
CA SER A 172 -0.66 -16.27 5.29
C SER A 172 0.19 -17.55 5.20
N PRO A 173 -0.38 -18.70 4.77
CA PRO A 173 0.35 -19.97 4.72
C PRO A 173 1.62 -19.93 3.87
N GLU A 174 1.57 -19.18 2.77
CA GLU A 174 2.59 -19.17 1.73
C GLU A 174 3.73 -18.17 2.00
N MET A 175 3.60 -17.29 2.99
CA MET A 175 4.66 -16.33 3.34
C MET A 175 5.95 -17.03 3.75
N THR A 176 7.06 -16.51 3.27
CA THR A 176 8.42 -16.86 3.64
C THR A 176 9.02 -15.81 4.55
N TYR A 177 10.17 -16.11 5.17
CA TYR A 177 10.92 -15.13 5.95
C TYR A 177 11.28 -13.87 5.14
N GLN A 178 11.56 -14.00 3.83
CA GLN A 178 11.88 -12.83 3.01
C GLN A 178 10.67 -11.91 2.80
N ASP A 179 9.46 -12.47 2.74
CA ASP A 179 8.24 -11.68 2.60
C ASP A 179 7.97 -10.85 3.87
N CYS A 180 8.36 -11.37 5.05
CA CYS A 180 8.30 -10.60 6.30
C CYS A 180 9.15 -9.33 6.22
N LEU A 181 10.33 -9.39 5.59
CA LEU A 181 11.27 -8.27 5.46
C LEU A 181 10.79 -7.18 4.51
N GLY A 182 9.82 -7.50 3.65
CA GLY A 182 9.17 -6.52 2.78
C GLY A 182 8.30 -5.52 3.54
N CYS A 183 7.95 -5.81 4.79
CA CYS A 183 7.11 -4.95 5.64
C CYS A 183 7.76 -4.64 7.00
N HIS A 184 8.40 -5.63 7.62
CA HIS A 184 8.95 -5.55 8.98
C HIS A 184 10.47 -5.47 8.97
N GLN A 185 11.02 -4.59 9.80
CA GLN A 185 12.46 -4.50 10.02
C GLN A 185 12.89 -5.34 11.25
N PRO A 186 13.89 -6.24 11.16
CA PRO A 186 14.27 -7.16 12.24
C PRO A 186 14.57 -6.52 13.61
N HIS A 187 15.10 -5.29 13.63
CA HIS A 187 15.37 -4.53 14.87
C HIS A 187 14.37 -3.39 15.12
N ALA A 188 13.36 -3.26 14.27
CA ALA A 188 12.27 -2.30 14.37
C ALA A 188 10.97 -2.92 13.83
N PRO A 189 10.51 -4.05 14.37
CA PRO A 189 9.44 -4.85 13.73
C PRO A 189 8.08 -4.15 13.72
N THR A 190 7.88 -3.12 14.55
CA THR A 190 6.67 -2.29 14.57
C THR A 190 6.76 -1.08 13.63
N THR A 191 7.90 -0.85 12.99
CA THR A 191 8.03 0.08 11.88
C THR A 191 7.66 -0.65 10.60
N TYR A 192 6.51 -0.30 10.03
CA TYR A 192 6.05 -0.83 8.76
C TYR A 192 6.63 0.01 7.62
N LEU A 193 7.35 -0.64 6.71
CA LEU A 193 7.88 -0.02 5.49
C LEU A 193 7.59 -0.97 4.34
N TRP A 194 6.96 -0.48 3.28
CA TRP A 194 6.71 -1.26 2.08
C TRP A 194 7.20 -0.52 0.84
N ASP A 195 7.55 -1.31 -0.18
CA ASP A 195 7.87 -0.80 -1.50
C ASP A 195 6.58 -0.65 -2.35
N ASN A 196 6.66 0.15 -3.41
CA ASN A 196 5.51 0.38 -4.29
C ASN A 196 5.01 -0.91 -4.96
N ASP A 197 5.88 -1.91 -5.15
CA ASP A 197 5.56 -3.15 -5.87
C ASP A 197 5.06 -4.29 -4.94
N THR A 198 4.62 -3.96 -3.72
CA THR A 198 4.12 -4.96 -2.77
C THR A 198 2.85 -5.63 -3.31
N PRO A 199 2.81 -6.98 -3.44
CA PRO A 199 1.64 -7.69 -3.97
C PRO A 199 0.38 -7.46 -3.13
N ALA A 200 -0.77 -7.28 -3.79
CA ALA A 200 -2.06 -7.06 -3.12
C ALA A 200 -2.45 -8.19 -2.16
N ASP A 201 -2.07 -9.44 -2.46
CA ASP A 201 -2.31 -10.60 -1.60
C ASP A 201 -1.61 -10.49 -0.23
N HIS A 202 -0.51 -9.72 -0.14
CA HIS A 202 0.15 -9.47 1.15
C HIS A 202 -0.70 -8.54 2.02
N CYS A 203 -1.43 -7.59 1.41
CA CYS A 203 -2.37 -6.72 2.11
C CYS A 203 -3.61 -7.50 2.55
N ALA A 204 -4.07 -8.47 1.74
CA ALA A 204 -5.25 -9.30 2.02
C ALA A 204 -5.12 -10.09 3.32
N ALA A 205 -3.90 -10.35 3.78
CA ALA A 205 -3.65 -11.03 5.04
C ALA A 205 -4.25 -10.29 6.27
N CYS A 206 -4.47 -8.98 6.16
CA CYS A 206 -5.18 -8.18 7.17
C CYS A 206 -6.43 -7.46 6.61
N HIS A 207 -6.43 -7.15 5.32
CA HIS A 207 -7.46 -6.38 4.63
C HIS A 207 -8.25 -7.23 3.63
N GLU A 208 -8.54 -8.48 3.97
CA GLU A 208 -9.18 -9.47 3.07
C GLU A 208 -10.42 -8.89 2.37
N ASP A 209 -11.35 -8.30 3.14
CA ASP A 209 -12.59 -7.75 2.60
C ASP A 209 -12.32 -6.59 1.61
N GLN A 210 -11.41 -5.69 1.94
CA GLN A 210 -11.10 -4.52 1.10
C GLN A 210 -10.38 -4.94 -0.18
N VAL A 211 -9.43 -5.87 -0.08
CA VAL A 211 -8.72 -6.40 -1.25
C VAL A 211 -9.68 -7.17 -2.15
N ASN A 212 -10.54 -8.01 -1.59
CA ASN A 212 -11.55 -8.73 -2.38
C ASN A 212 -12.54 -7.78 -3.07
N GLU A 213 -12.98 -6.71 -2.38
CA GLU A 213 -13.83 -5.69 -2.98
C GLU A 213 -13.12 -4.96 -4.12
N LEU A 214 -11.87 -4.52 -3.92
CA LEU A 214 -11.06 -3.87 -4.93
C LEU A 214 -10.82 -4.78 -6.15
N LEU A 215 -10.44 -6.03 -5.94
CA LEU A 215 -10.23 -6.98 -7.03
C LEU A 215 -11.51 -7.24 -7.83
N ALA A 216 -12.66 -7.24 -7.16
CA ALA A 216 -13.95 -7.48 -7.83
C ALA A 216 -14.54 -6.25 -8.51
N LYS A 217 -14.30 -5.04 -7.97
CA LYS A 217 -15.07 -3.82 -8.31
C LYS A 217 -14.21 -2.56 -8.51
N GLY A 218 -12.90 -2.67 -8.36
CA GLY A 218 -11.95 -1.55 -8.35
C GLY A 218 -11.64 -0.93 -9.71
N GLU A 219 -11.97 -1.62 -10.81
CA GLU A 219 -11.67 -1.15 -12.17
C GLU A 219 -10.18 -0.80 -12.34
N ALA A 220 -9.87 0.42 -12.81
CA ALA A 220 -8.50 0.90 -12.94
C ALA A 220 -7.74 0.95 -11.60
N HIS A 221 -8.43 1.12 -10.46
CA HIS A 221 -7.78 1.10 -9.14
C HIS A 221 -7.27 -0.29 -8.75
N SER A 222 -7.77 -1.38 -9.36
CA SER A 222 -7.29 -2.74 -9.08
C SER A 222 -6.29 -3.25 -10.10
N SER A 223 -6.24 -2.65 -11.29
CA SER A 223 -5.46 -3.14 -12.43
C SER A 223 -4.26 -2.26 -12.81
N ASP A 224 -4.37 -0.95 -12.61
CA ASP A 224 -3.34 0.03 -13.04
C ASP A 224 -2.62 0.70 -11.86
N ILE A 225 -3.08 0.48 -10.62
CA ILE A 225 -2.62 1.15 -9.40
C ILE A 225 -2.34 0.10 -8.31
N HIS A 226 -1.29 0.29 -7.51
CA HIS A 226 -0.97 -0.55 -6.36
C HIS A 226 -1.56 0.03 -5.08
N CYS A 227 -1.73 -0.81 -4.05
CA CYS A 227 -2.26 -0.38 -2.76
C CYS A 227 -1.44 0.77 -2.17
N SER A 228 -0.12 0.73 -2.32
CA SER A 228 0.88 1.70 -1.84
C SER A 228 0.85 3.04 -2.58
N ASP A 229 0.33 3.09 -3.82
CA ASP A 229 0.16 4.33 -4.57
C ASP A 229 -0.96 5.20 -3.97
N CYS A 230 -1.95 4.56 -3.32
CA CYS A 230 -3.00 5.23 -2.57
C CYS A 230 -2.80 5.19 -1.05
N HIS A 231 -2.14 4.19 -0.49
CA HIS A 231 -1.86 4.09 0.95
C HIS A 231 -0.37 4.33 1.19
N THR A 232 0.00 5.58 1.42
CA THR A 232 1.40 6.00 1.53
C THR A 232 1.98 5.80 2.93
N ALA A 233 1.16 5.40 3.91
CA ALA A 233 1.60 5.13 5.27
C ALA A 233 0.69 4.12 6.00
N HIS A 234 1.23 3.47 7.04
CA HIS A 234 0.53 2.56 7.95
C HIS A 234 0.43 3.18 9.35
N PRO A 235 -0.48 2.72 10.23
CA PRO A 235 -0.43 3.04 11.66
C PRO A 235 1.00 3.00 12.24
N PRO A 236 1.38 4.01 13.05
CA PRO A 236 0.52 5.01 13.70
C PRO A 236 0.21 6.26 12.85
N HIS A 237 0.55 6.29 11.56
CA HIS A 237 0.18 7.41 10.70
C HIS A 237 -1.34 7.40 10.43
N GLU A 238 -2.02 8.47 10.82
CA GLU A 238 -3.47 8.63 10.62
C GLU A 238 -3.81 9.70 9.58
N GLU A 239 -2.92 10.68 9.37
CA GLU A 239 -3.14 11.80 8.44
C GLU A 239 -2.36 11.63 7.14
N GLY A 240 -2.98 12.01 6.02
CA GLY A 240 -2.32 12.02 4.72
C GLY A 240 -1.94 10.63 4.19
N VAL A 241 -2.57 9.58 4.71
CA VAL A 241 -2.38 8.19 4.24
C VAL A 241 -2.84 8.03 2.81
N ILE A 242 -3.92 8.72 2.42
CA ILE A 242 -4.49 8.68 1.08
C ILE A 242 -4.30 10.03 0.38
N PRO A 243 -3.72 10.06 -0.84
CA PRO A 243 -3.55 11.29 -1.61
C PRO A 243 -4.90 11.87 -2.03
N SER A 244 -4.87 13.11 -2.54
CA SER A 244 -6.08 13.72 -3.07
C SER A 244 -6.51 12.99 -4.34
N CYS A 245 -7.83 12.81 -4.53
CA CYS A 245 -8.35 12.24 -5.78
C CYS A 245 -7.87 13.04 -7.01
N ALA A 246 -7.70 14.36 -6.85
CA ALA A 246 -7.26 15.25 -7.91
C ALA A 246 -5.79 15.07 -8.33
N ASP A 247 -4.99 14.34 -7.54
CA ASP A 247 -3.59 14.04 -7.88
C ASP A 247 -3.51 13.06 -9.06
N CYS A 248 -4.55 12.22 -9.24
CA CYS A 248 -4.69 11.29 -10.36
C CYS A 248 -5.84 11.68 -11.32
N HIS A 249 -6.94 12.21 -10.79
CA HIS A 249 -8.10 12.66 -11.58
C HIS A 249 -8.06 14.17 -11.80
N ALA A 250 -7.33 14.62 -12.82
CA ALA A 250 -7.11 16.05 -13.02
C ALA A 250 -8.41 16.82 -13.31
N PRO A 251 -8.69 17.94 -12.61
CA PRO A 251 -9.89 18.76 -12.86
C PRO A 251 -9.98 19.34 -14.29
N SER A 252 -8.90 19.30 -15.06
CA SER A 252 -8.86 19.64 -16.48
C SER A 252 -9.50 18.58 -17.38
N ASP A 253 -9.50 17.33 -16.96
CA ASP A 253 -9.84 16.20 -17.82
C ASP A 253 -11.36 16.01 -17.90
N HIS A 254 -12.06 16.33 -16.81
CA HIS A 254 -13.52 16.28 -16.79
C HIS A 254 -14.11 17.31 -15.81
N PRO A 255 -15.21 18.02 -16.17
CA PRO A 255 -15.87 18.98 -15.26
C PRO A 255 -16.28 18.39 -13.92
N HIS A 256 -16.67 17.10 -13.89
CA HIS A 256 -17.01 16.37 -12.68
C HIS A 256 -15.87 16.33 -11.66
N TYR A 257 -14.62 16.24 -12.12
CA TYR A 257 -13.43 16.15 -11.25
C TYR A 257 -13.11 17.46 -10.51
N LYS A 258 -13.87 18.54 -10.77
CA LYS A 258 -13.80 19.79 -10.00
C LYS A 258 -14.65 19.77 -8.74
N LEU A 259 -15.47 18.74 -8.55
CA LEU A 259 -16.33 18.61 -7.38
C LEU A 259 -15.50 18.14 -6.17
N ASP A 260 -15.87 18.64 -5.00
CA ASP A 260 -15.27 18.23 -3.73
C ASP A 260 -16.00 17.00 -3.14
N ASN A 261 -15.38 16.39 -2.12
CA ASN A 261 -15.98 15.30 -1.34
C ASN A 261 -16.37 14.05 -2.16
N CYS A 262 -15.47 13.63 -3.06
CA CYS A 262 -15.65 12.49 -3.96
C CYS A 262 -16.12 11.23 -3.22
N THR A 263 -15.59 11.00 -2.01
CA THR A 263 -15.86 9.81 -1.19
C THR A 263 -17.25 9.76 -0.58
N ALA A 264 -18.04 10.85 -0.66
CA ALA A 264 -19.45 10.78 -0.28
C ALA A 264 -20.25 9.90 -1.24
N CYS A 265 -19.88 9.86 -2.53
CA CYS A 265 -20.59 9.08 -3.53
C CYS A 265 -19.76 7.91 -4.06
N HIS A 266 -18.45 8.08 -4.20
CA HIS A 266 -17.54 7.05 -4.71
C HIS A 266 -16.83 6.33 -3.58
N ARG A 267 -16.78 5.00 -3.65
CA ARG A 267 -15.95 4.20 -2.75
C ARG A 267 -14.63 3.87 -3.46
N PRO A 268 -13.44 4.22 -2.92
CA PRO A 268 -12.18 4.01 -3.66
C PRO A 268 -11.92 2.57 -4.10
N HIS A 269 -12.34 1.58 -3.30
CA HIS A 269 -12.26 0.15 -3.64
C HIS A 269 -13.39 -0.36 -4.53
N ALA A 270 -14.45 0.44 -4.74
CA ALA A 270 -15.57 0.11 -5.63
C ALA A 270 -16.09 1.40 -6.30
N PRO A 271 -15.27 2.06 -7.14
CA PRO A 271 -15.54 3.43 -7.60
C PRO A 271 -16.82 3.56 -8.43
N LEU A 272 -17.30 2.47 -9.04
CA LEU A 272 -18.55 2.46 -9.82
C LEU A 272 -19.79 2.10 -9.00
N GLU A 273 -19.65 1.67 -7.75
CA GLU A 273 -20.78 1.53 -6.82
C GLU A 273 -21.10 2.89 -6.20
N ILE A 274 -21.89 3.68 -6.92
CA ILE A 274 -22.17 5.07 -6.58
C ILE A 274 -23.42 5.16 -5.72
N ASP A 275 -23.31 5.79 -4.55
CA ASP A 275 -24.46 6.12 -3.70
C ASP A 275 -24.98 7.53 -4.02
N LEU A 276 -26.04 7.60 -4.83
CA LEU A 276 -26.71 8.86 -5.17
C LEU A 276 -27.56 9.42 -4.01
N THR A 277 -27.72 8.71 -2.91
CA THR A 277 -28.49 9.19 -1.74
C THR A 277 -27.61 9.88 -0.69
N ALA A 278 -26.29 9.69 -0.77
CA ALA A 278 -25.32 10.22 0.19
C ALA A 278 -25.12 11.76 0.11
N VAL A 279 -25.58 12.40 -0.97
CA VAL A 279 -25.47 13.85 -1.17
C VAL A 279 -26.85 14.45 -1.49
N SER A 280 -27.21 15.51 -0.78
CA SER A 280 -28.40 16.30 -1.04
C SER A 280 -28.14 17.79 -0.79
N PRO A 281 -28.55 18.70 -1.69
CA PRO A 281 -29.20 18.44 -2.97
C PRO A 281 -28.21 17.90 -4.03
N ILE A 282 -28.62 16.88 -4.79
CA ILE A 282 -27.72 16.24 -5.77
C ILE A 282 -27.70 16.95 -7.12
N LYS A 283 -28.75 17.72 -7.45
CA LYS A 283 -28.88 18.38 -8.77
C LYS A 283 -27.61 19.12 -9.24
N PRO A 284 -26.90 19.92 -8.42
CA PRO A 284 -25.65 20.57 -8.84
C PRO A 284 -24.55 19.61 -9.33
N VAL A 285 -24.47 18.40 -8.75
CA VAL A 285 -23.53 17.36 -9.15
C VAL A 285 -23.88 16.83 -10.53
N CYS A 286 -25.15 16.50 -10.78
CA CYS A 286 -25.62 15.96 -12.05
C CYS A 286 -25.40 16.96 -13.20
N ILE A 287 -25.74 18.24 -12.98
CA ILE A 287 -25.66 19.28 -14.03
C ILE A 287 -24.21 19.73 -14.31
N SER A 288 -23.24 19.33 -13.48
CA SER A 288 -21.81 19.54 -13.80
C SER A 288 -21.42 18.86 -15.13
N CYS A 289 -22.16 17.83 -15.53
CA CYS A 289 -21.99 17.10 -16.79
C CYS A 289 -23.25 17.13 -17.66
N HIS A 290 -24.43 17.09 -17.05
CA HIS A 290 -25.73 17.08 -17.74
C HIS A 290 -26.35 18.47 -17.83
N GLU A 291 -25.71 19.36 -18.59
CA GLU A 291 -26.21 20.74 -18.77
C GLU A 291 -27.53 20.78 -19.58
N ALA A 292 -27.67 19.91 -20.57
CA ALA A 292 -28.84 19.91 -21.45
C ALA A 292 -30.18 19.68 -20.70
N PRO A 293 -30.32 18.68 -19.80
CA PRO A 293 -31.49 18.55 -18.94
C PRO A 293 -31.81 19.82 -18.13
N GLN A 294 -30.80 20.48 -17.56
CA GLN A 294 -31.01 21.73 -16.82
C GLN A 294 -31.58 22.83 -17.71
N GLN A 295 -31.05 22.99 -18.92
CA GLN A 295 -31.54 23.97 -19.89
C GLN A 295 -32.98 23.67 -20.31
N GLU A 296 -33.31 22.40 -20.57
CA GLU A 296 -34.67 21.96 -20.94
C GLU A 296 -35.68 22.26 -19.83
N MET A 297 -35.35 21.91 -18.58
CA MET A 297 -36.21 22.15 -17.42
C MET A 297 -36.36 23.65 -17.14
N THR A 298 -35.32 24.45 -17.33
CA THR A 298 -35.41 25.92 -17.20
C THR A 298 -36.27 26.54 -18.30
N GLN A 299 -36.16 26.06 -19.54
CA GLN A 299 -36.95 26.57 -20.67
C GLN A 299 -38.42 26.16 -20.57
N TRP A 300 -38.72 24.97 -20.05
CA TRP A 300 -40.06 24.41 -19.94
C TRP A 300 -40.39 23.97 -18.50
N PRO A 301 -40.57 24.92 -17.57
CA PRO A 301 -40.75 24.60 -16.16
C PRO A 301 -41.97 23.72 -15.91
N SER A 302 -41.80 22.73 -15.05
CA SER A 302 -42.85 21.82 -14.57
C SER A 302 -42.64 21.52 -13.08
N ALA A 303 -43.53 20.73 -12.47
CA ALA A 303 -43.36 20.30 -11.08
C ALA A 303 -42.05 19.54 -10.83
N HIS A 304 -41.52 18.84 -11.84
CA HIS A 304 -40.22 18.15 -11.73
C HIS A 304 -39.03 19.10 -11.50
N ASN A 305 -39.18 20.41 -11.74
CA ASN A 305 -38.12 21.38 -11.44
C ASN A 305 -37.81 21.47 -9.93
N GLU A 306 -38.79 21.16 -9.09
CA GLU A 306 -38.67 21.18 -7.63
C GLU A 306 -38.05 19.89 -7.06
N MET A 307 -37.95 18.83 -7.88
CA MET A 307 -37.37 17.54 -7.51
C MET A 307 -35.85 17.52 -7.75
N ASP A 308 -35.16 16.69 -6.97
CA ASP A 308 -33.76 16.33 -7.21
C ASP A 308 -33.67 15.24 -8.29
N CYS A 309 -32.51 15.18 -8.96
CA CYS A 309 -32.33 14.28 -10.10
C CYS A 309 -32.43 12.80 -9.70
N ASN A 310 -31.96 12.44 -8.50
CA ASN A 310 -31.96 11.06 -7.99
C ASN A 310 -33.36 10.54 -7.62
N GLU A 311 -34.39 11.39 -7.58
CA GLU A 311 -35.77 10.95 -7.39
C GLU A 311 -36.28 10.16 -8.61
N CYS A 312 -35.74 10.45 -9.80
CA CYS A 312 -36.05 9.75 -11.05
C CYS A 312 -34.88 8.88 -11.54
N HIS A 313 -33.64 9.34 -11.31
CA HIS A 313 -32.40 8.65 -11.65
C HIS A 313 -31.81 7.96 -10.41
N GLN A 314 -32.44 6.86 -9.99
CA GLN A 314 -32.07 6.16 -8.75
C GLN A 314 -30.72 5.46 -8.83
N GLU A 315 -30.30 5.09 -10.04
CA GLU A 315 -28.98 4.55 -10.33
C GLU A 315 -28.29 5.42 -11.38
N HIS A 316 -26.97 5.55 -11.28
CA HIS A 316 -26.21 6.43 -12.17
C HIS A 316 -26.27 5.92 -13.61
N GLY A 317 -26.84 6.72 -14.51
CA GLY A 317 -27.04 6.36 -15.92
C GLY A 317 -28.37 5.66 -16.20
N GLU A 318 -29.15 5.33 -15.18
CA GLU A 318 -30.48 4.76 -15.34
C GLU A 318 -31.57 5.78 -15.03
N ALA A 319 -32.78 5.52 -15.54
CA ALA A 319 -33.95 6.36 -15.30
C ALA A 319 -35.17 5.48 -15.09
N MET A 320 -36.00 5.85 -14.12
CA MET A 320 -37.27 5.16 -13.88
C MET A 320 -38.30 5.44 -14.98
N SER A 321 -39.36 4.63 -15.03
CA SER A 321 -40.46 4.84 -15.96
C SER A 321 -41.37 5.96 -15.47
N CYS A 322 -41.91 6.78 -16.38
CA CYS A 322 -42.97 7.74 -16.01
C CYS A 322 -44.17 7.06 -15.36
N LEU A 323 -44.45 5.80 -15.74
CA LEU A 323 -45.59 5.03 -15.24
C LEU A 323 -45.43 4.59 -13.78
N ASP A 324 -44.24 4.73 -13.20
CA ASP A 324 -44.01 4.40 -11.79
C ASP A 324 -44.60 5.46 -10.85
N CYS A 325 -44.88 6.67 -11.38
CA CYS A 325 -45.52 7.76 -10.63
C CYS A 325 -46.77 8.33 -11.31
N HIS A 326 -46.93 8.17 -12.63
CA HIS A 326 -48.04 8.73 -13.40
C HIS A 326 -48.90 7.66 -14.06
N ASP A 327 -50.21 7.83 -13.97
CA ASP A 327 -51.14 7.03 -14.77
C ASP A 327 -51.06 7.38 -16.25
N GLY A 328 -51.18 6.38 -17.11
CA GLY A 328 -51.34 6.57 -18.55
C GLY A 328 -52.68 7.24 -18.89
N HIS A 329 -52.78 7.85 -20.07
CA HIS A 329 -54.06 8.37 -20.56
C HIS A 329 -55.05 7.27 -20.98
N ASN A 330 -54.60 6.01 -21.01
CA ASN A 330 -55.41 4.80 -21.03
C ASN A 330 -54.60 3.62 -20.44
N ASP A 331 -55.30 2.55 -20.07
CA ASP A 331 -54.75 1.37 -19.38
C ASP A 331 -53.76 0.53 -20.23
N THR A 332 -53.61 0.86 -21.52
CA THR A 332 -52.76 0.13 -22.46
C THR A 332 -51.51 0.91 -22.87
N MET A 333 -51.34 2.15 -22.39
CA MET A 333 -50.16 2.96 -22.73
C MET A 333 -48.90 2.41 -22.05
N SER A 334 -47.85 2.25 -22.84
CA SER A 334 -46.51 1.95 -22.35
C SER A 334 -45.69 3.23 -22.15
N TYR A 335 -44.59 3.14 -21.39
CA TYR A 335 -43.61 4.23 -21.26
C TYR A 335 -43.14 4.77 -22.63
N ARG A 336 -42.93 3.88 -23.61
CA ARG A 336 -42.53 4.26 -24.96
C ARG A 336 -43.60 5.08 -25.70
N ASP A 337 -44.87 4.93 -25.35
CA ASP A 337 -45.95 5.73 -25.91
C ASP A 337 -45.95 7.15 -25.32
N CYS A 338 -45.59 7.32 -24.04
CA CYS A 338 -45.44 8.62 -23.39
C CYS A 338 -44.40 9.48 -24.14
N LEU A 339 -43.24 8.90 -24.47
CA LEU A 339 -42.13 9.55 -25.16
C LEU A 339 -42.45 10.01 -26.59
N ARG A 340 -43.60 9.59 -27.15
CA ARG A 340 -44.07 10.06 -28.47
C ARG A 340 -44.58 11.49 -28.45
N CYS A 341 -44.97 11.98 -27.27
CA CYS A 341 -45.59 13.28 -27.05
C CYS A 341 -44.85 14.09 -25.98
N HIS A 342 -44.52 13.47 -24.86
CA HIS A 342 -43.82 14.08 -23.73
C HIS A 342 -42.31 13.86 -23.85
N GLN A 343 -41.53 14.81 -23.35
CA GLN A 343 -40.08 14.65 -23.18
C GLN A 343 -39.78 14.62 -21.67
N PRO A 344 -38.88 13.74 -21.19
CA PRO A 344 -38.65 13.54 -19.76
C PRO A 344 -38.35 14.83 -18.97
N HIS A 345 -37.49 15.70 -19.49
CA HIS A 345 -37.09 16.95 -18.83
C HIS A 345 -37.89 18.18 -19.28
N SER A 346 -38.85 18.01 -20.20
CA SER A 346 -39.75 19.07 -20.65
C SER A 346 -41.15 18.51 -20.98
N PRO A 347 -41.85 17.90 -19.99
CA PRO A 347 -43.08 17.15 -20.26
C PRO A 347 -44.23 18.03 -20.78
N LEU A 348 -44.20 19.34 -20.49
CA LEU A 348 -45.19 20.31 -21.00
C LEU A 348 -44.93 20.75 -22.44
N ALA A 349 -43.70 20.56 -22.94
CA ALA A 349 -43.33 20.89 -24.30
C ALA A 349 -43.71 19.75 -25.25
N LEU A 350 -45.02 19.58 -25.49
CA LEU A 350 -45.55 18.51 -26.34
C LEU A 350 -44.95 18.56 -27.75
N ARG A 351 -44.32 17.47 -28.18
CA ARG A 351 -43.75 17.29 -29.51
C ARG A 351 -44.39 16.08 -30.18
N PHE A 352 -44.97 16.27 -31.36
CA PHE A 352 -45.53 15.15 -32.14
C PHE A 352 -44.53 14.74 -33.20
N SER A 353 -43.95 13.54 -33.05
CA SER A 353 -43.18 12.93 -34.12
C SER A 353 -44.08 12.71 -35.35
N GLN A 354 -43.58 13.02 -36.55
CA GLN A 354 -44.37 12.94 -37.79
C GLN A 354 -44.76 11.49 -38.17
N ALA A 355 -44.13 10.48 -37.56
CA ALA A 355 -44.34 9.07 -37.85
C ALA A 355 -44.51 8.24 -36.58
N GLY A 356 -45.51 7.36 -36.58
CA GLY A 356 -45.66 6.29 -35.57
C GLY A 356 -46.60 6.58 -34.39
N ILE A 357 -47.22 7.76 -34.31
CA ILE A 357 -48.29 7.99 -33.33
C ILE A 357 -49.60 7.47 -33.92
N ARG A 358 -50.11 6.39 -33.34
CA ARG A 358 -51.38 5.78 -33.74
C ARG A 358 -52.55 6.69 -33.34
N SER A 359 -53.56 6.83 -34.21
CA SER A 359 -54.74 7.68 -33.96
C SER A 359 -55.54 7.29 -32.71
N ASP A 360 -55.47 6.03 -32.26
CA ASP A 360 -56.14 5.56 -31.04
C ASP A 360 -55.60 6.24 -29.77
N LEU A 361 -54.29 6.56 -29.73
CA LEU A 361 -53.68 7.30 -28.62
C LEU A 361 -54.28 8.73 -28.47
N CYS A 362 -54.64 9.37 -29.58
CA CYS A 362 -55.32 10.66 -29.57
C CYS A 362 -56.74 10.53 -28.98
N GLY A 363 -57.36 9.36 -29.17
CA GLY A 363 -58.70 9.03 -28.69
C GLY A 363 -58.87 9.10 -27.17
N SER A 364 -57.79 8.95 -26.41
CA SER A 364 -57.82 9.09 -24.94
C SER A 364 -58.39 10.45 -24.51
N CYS A 365 -58.06 11.52 -25.24
CA CYS A 365 -58.59 12.87 -25.02
C CYS A 365 -59.65 13.27 -26.06
N HIS A 366 -59.48 12.82 -27.32
CA HIS A 366 -60.33 13.19 -28.46
C HIS A 366 -61.33 12.10 -28.85
N ARG A 367 -62.03 11.52 -27.87
CA ARG A 367 -62.97 10.41 -28.06
C ARG A 367 -64.01 10.70 -29.16
N GLY A 368 -64.54 11.92 -29.18
CA GLY A 368 -65.55 12.35 -30.14
C GLY A 368 -65.02 12.40 -31.57
N GLN A 369 -63.87 13.05 -31.77
CA GLN A 369 -63.25 13.19 -33.10
C GLN A 369 -62.78 11.84 -33.63
N LEU A 370 -62.18 10.99 -32.78
CA LEU A 370 -61.80 9.64 -33.18
C LEU A 370 -63.04 8.84 -33.63
N LYS A 371 -64.13 8.87 -32.86
CA LYS A 371 -65.37 8.20 -33.23
C LYS A 371 -65.97 8.71 -34.56
N GLN A 372 -65.91 10.02 -34.79
CA GLN A 372 -66.35 10.63 -36.05
C GLN A 372 -65.50 10.16 -37.23
N LEU A 373 -64.17 10.24 -37.11
CA LEU A 373 -63.24 9.87 -38.16
C LEU A 373 -63.32 8.38 -38.49
N SER A 374 -63.40 7.51 -37.47
CA SER A 374 -63.59 6.06 -37.64
C SER A 374 -64.92 5.68 -38.29
N ALA A 375 -65.94 6.54 -38.22
CA ALA A 375 -67.24 6.32 -38.84
C ALA A 375 -67.39 7.04 -40.19
N ASN A 376 -66.38 7.79 -40.62
CA ASN A 376 -66.37 8.51 -41.88
C ASN A 376 -66.22 7.49 -43.04
N THR A 377 -66.97 7.68 -44.12
CA THR A 377 -66.94 6.80 -45.30
C THR A 377 -66.10 7.36 -46.45
N THR A 378 -65.59 8.59 -46.30
CA THR A 378 -64.67 9.22 -47.26
C THR A 378 -63.23 8.78 -47.01
N GLY A 379 -62.33 9.04 -47.96
CA GLY A 379 -60.89 8.75 -47.80
C GLY A 379 -60.22 9.47 -46.62
N HIS A 380 -60.88 10.44 -45.98
CA HIS A 380 -60.38 11.02 -44.72
C HIS A 380 -60.30 9.99 -43.60
N ALA A 381 -61.11 8.93 -43.61
CA ALA A 381 -61.10 7.88 -42.58
C ALA A 381 -59.74 7.16 -42.48
N ASP A 382 -58.98 7.12 -43.58
CA ASP A 382 -57.67 6.46 -43.65
C ASP A 382 -56.50 7.39 -43.25
N VAL A 383 -56.77 8.68 -43.02
CA VAL A 383 -55.75 9.69 -42.69
C VAL A 383 -55.48 9.68 -41.19
N GLN A 384 -54.21 9.47 -40.81
CA GLN A 384 -53.80 9.52 -39.40
C GLN A 384 -53.90 10.93 -38.82
N CYS A 385 -54.24 11.06 -37.53
CA CYS A 385 -54.40 12.35 -36.86
C CYS A 385 -53.16 13.26 -37.04
N VAL A 386 -51.95 12.69 -36.88
CA VAL A 386 -50.67 13.43 -37.02
C VAL A 386 -50.40 13.93 -38.42
N PHE A 387 -51.08 13.41 -39.45
CA PHE A 387 -50.96 13.96 -40.80
C PHE A 387 -51.62 15.34 -40.89
N CYS A 388 -52.73 15.56 -40.19
CA CYS A 388 -53.43 16.85 -40.13
C CYS A 388 -53.02 17.69 -38.92
N HIS A 389 -52.50 17.07 -37.86
CA HIS A 389 -52.09 17.75 -36.62
C HIS A 389 -50.58 17.65 -36.41
N ARG A 390 -49.81 18.26 -37.33
CA ARG A 390 -48.34 18.14 -37.38
C ARG A 390 -47.63 19.11 -36.42
N ARG A 391 -46.48 18.67 -35.89
CA ARG A 391 -45.47 19.46 -35.16
C ARG A 391 -45.90 19.94 -33.77
N THR A 392 -47.03 20.65 -33.67
CA THR A 392 -47.53 21.23 -32.42
C THR A 392 -48.98 20.86 -32.19
N HIS A 393 -49.34 20.67 -30.92
CA HIS A 393 -50.71 20.38 -30.52
C HIS A 393 -51.61 21.55 -30.91
N LYS A 394 -52.87 21.27 -31.28
CA LYS A 394 -53.89 22.25 -31.70
C LYS A 394 -53.63 22.97 -33.02
N VAL A 395 -52.65 22.55 -33.82
CA VAL A 395 -52.58 23.02 -35.21
C VAL A 395 -53.81 22.53 -35.98
N ILE A 396 -54.43 23.39 -36.77
CA ILE A 396 -55.55 23.04 -37.65
C ILE A 396 -55.16 23.47 -39.06
N LEU A 397 -55.08 22.53 -39.99
CA LEU A 397 -54.85 22.84 -41.40
C LEU A 397 -56.17 23.26 -42.06
N SER A 398 -56.12 24.28 -42.93
CA SER A 398 -57.22 24.57 -43.86
C SER A 398 -57.29 23.54 -44.99
N CYS A 399 -58.48 23.37 -45.57
CA CYS A 399 -58.77 22.45 -46.67
C CYS A 399 -57.84 22.69 -47.88
N ASP A 400 -57.54 23.95 -48.17
CA ASP A 400 -56.77 24.39 -49.32
C ASP A 400 -55.31 23.92 -49.28
N ASN A 401 -54.78 23.60 -48.10
CA ASN A 401 -53.43 23.03 -47.97
C ASN A 401 -53.28 21.67 -48.68
N CYS A 402 -54.40 20.98 -48.96
CA CYS A 402 -54.41 19.67 -49.60
C CYS A 402 -55.27 19.63 -50.87
N HIS A 403 -56.40 20.33 -50.91
CA HIS A 403 -57.45 20.10 -51.93
C HIS A 403 -57.52 21.16 -53.04
N GLY A 404 -56.87 22.32 -52.91
CA GLY A 404 -57.03 23.42 -53.86
C GLY A 404 -58.52 23.79 -54.05
N GLU A 405 -58.94 24.07 -55.29
CA GLU A 405 -60.35 24.31 -55.64
C GLU A 405 -60.97 23.06 -56.31
N PRO A 406 -61.67 22.19 -55.56
CA PRO A 406 -62.23 20.95 -56.11
C PRO A 406 -63.52 21.15 -56.93
N HIS A 407 -64.15 22.31 -56.79
CA HIS A 407 -65.36 22.73 -57.50
C HIS A 407 -65.07 23.89 -58.46
N ASP A 408 -66.01 24.19 -59.36
CA ASP A 408 -65.94 25.37 -60.20
C ASP A 408 -65.83 26.67 -59.38
N SER A 409 -65.05 27.62 -59.87
CA SER A 409 -64.77 28.91 -59.22
C SER A 409 -66.04 29.69 -58.80
N SER A 410 -67.16 29.50 -59.51
CA SER A 410 -68.44 30.14 -59.17
C SER A 410 -68.99 29.71 -57.80
N ILE A 411 -68.73 28.48 -57.36
CA ILE A 411 -69.14 27.97 -56.04
C ILE A 411 -68.31 28.65 -54.94
N HIS A 412 -66.99 28.70 -55.10
CA HIS A 412 -66.08 29.31 -54.12
C HIS A 412 -66.24 30.83 -54.00
N GLN A 413 -66.71 31.50 -55.07
CA GLN A 413 -67.07 32.92 -55.02
C GLN A 413 -68.31 33.20 -54.16
N HIS A 414 -69.26 32.26 -54.07
CA HIS A 414 -70.48 32.42 -53.27
C HIS A 414 -70.35 31.80 -51.87
N PHE A 415 -69.54 30.76 -51.72
CA PHE A 415 -69.32 30.00 -50.50
C PHE A 415 -67.82 29.91 -50.20
N THR A 416 -67.31 30.83 -49.38
CA THR A 416 -65.88 30.91 -49.02
C THR A 416 -65.48 29.97 -47.88
N ASP A 417 -66.46 29.35 -47.22
CA ASP A 417 -66.24 28.36 -46.16
C ASP A 417 -66.81 27.01 -46.59
N CYS A 418 -65.91 26.03 -46.73
CA CYS A 418 -66.25 24.64 -47.04
C CYS A 418 -67.26 24.07 -46.03
N GLY A 419 -67.21 24.54 -44.77
CA GLY A 419 -68.07 24.18 -43.64
C GLY A 419 -69.57 24.33 -43.89
N GLN A 420 -69.94 25.18 -44.85
CA GLN A 420 -71.35 25.48 -45.15
C GLN A 420 -72.06 24.36 -45.91
N CYS A 421 -71.30 23.53 -46.62
CA CYS A 421 -71.83 22.36 -47.33
C CYS A 421 -71.21 21.05 -46.82
N HIS A 422 -69.95 21.09 -46.41
CA HIS A 422 -69.22 19.94 -45.88
C HIS A 422 -68.98 20.16 -44.39
N ASN A 423 -69.38 19.24 -43.51
CA ASN A 423 -69.22 19.45 -42.06
C ASN A 423 -67.75 19.79 -41.67
N GLY A 424 -66.84 18.84 -41.85
CA GLY A 424 -65.43 19.02 -41.48
C GLY A 424 -64.65 17.72 -41.67
N PRO A 425 -63.31 17.76 -41.61
CA PRO A 425 -62.47 16.63 -42.02
C PRO A 425 -62.72 15.34 -41.22
N HIS A 426 -63.09 15.45 -39.94
CA HIS A 426 -63.43 14.29 -39.11
C HIS A 426 -64.78 13.64 -39.45
N ASN A 427 -65.69 14.36 -40.10
CA ASN A 427 -67.04 13.88 -40.42
C ASN A 427 -67.47 14.42 -41.79
N LEU A 428 -66.58 14.29 -42.78
CA LEU A 428 -66.80 14.82 -44.11
C LEU A 428 -67.98 14.07 -44.73
N LYS A 429 -69.06 14.80 -45.00
CA LYS A 429 -70.27 14.29 -45.65
C LYS A 429 -70.58 15.18 -46.85
N ASN A 430 -71.15 14.56 -47.87
CA ASN A 430 -71.70 15.23 -49.04
C ASN A 430 -73.10 15.74 -48.77
#